data_AF-A0A9D8H7C3-F1
#
_entry.id   AF-A0A9D8H7C3-F1
#
_cell.length_a   1.000
_cell.length_b   1.000
_cell.length_c   1.000
_cell.angle_alpha   90.00
_cell.angle_beta   90.00
_cell.angle_gamma   90.00
#
_symmetry.space_group_name_H-M   'P 1'
#
loop_
_entity.id
_entity.type
_entity.pdbx_description
1 polymer ?
#
loop_
_entity_poly.entity_id
_entity_poly.type
_entity_poly.pdbx_seq_one_letter_code
_entity_poly.pdbx_strand_id
1 'polypeptide(L)'
;MYPRALAVVAAAMVFVATLSSVGIASTLLQRNDPRFPSLVASPDPTLVGTVANVDEASGCVHLISLGGGPQRELYCPPEASGFDVTEAERFGKPVGPQLLWAADGRLEVTMLRMDERSGPAFAVSWQRLVDPATGAVEDVPPERRAAYADLGTRPLVNDAGDRLSFRSDEETGKVEVFRTDASGRRTTVLSAQGPGDYLYRIVAAFWAPDGRTVLVDDGRILVVTPEREPTVRFLTTQRRFSGFGEDDPGQARFAVTSVPH
;
A
#
# COMPACT_ATOMS: atom_id res chain seq x y z
N MET A 1 55.45 -3.23 -31.88
CA MET A 1 54.28 -2.35 -32.10
C MET A 1 53.09 -2.97 -31.40
N TYR A 2 52.48 -2.22 -30.46
CA TYR A 2 51.61 -2.68 -29.37
C TYR A 2 50.17 -3.02 -29.79
N PRO A 3 49.73 -4.30 -29.81
CA PRO A 3 48.32 -4.65 -30.02
C PRO A 3 47.58 -4.89 -28.69
N ARG A 4 48.29 -5.01 -27.56
CA ARG A 4 47.72 -5.39 -26.27
C ARG A 4 47.23 -4.22 -25.40
N ALA A 5 47.60 -2.99 -25.74
CA ALA A 5 47.21 -1.81 -24.96
C ALA A 5 45.80 -1.27 -25.30
N LEU A 6 45.27 -1.57 -26.48
CA LEU A 6 43.96 -1.06 -26.93
C LEU A 6 42.77 -1.85 -26.38
N ALA A 7 42.92 -3.15 -26.08
CA ALA A 7 41.83 -3.98 -25.56
C ALA A 7 41.44 -3.65 -24.12
N VAL A 8 42.38 -3.17 -23.29
CA VAL A 8 42.13 -2.87 -21.87
C VAL A 8 41.38 -1.55 -21.69
N VAL A 9 41.59 -0.58 -22.59
CA VAL A 9 40.92 0.74 -22.52
C VAL A 9 39.46 0.66 -22.97
N ALA A 10 39.15 -0.20 -23.96
CA ALA A 10 37.78 -0.40 -24.43
C ALA A 10 36.90 -1.12 -23.38
N ALA A 11 37.44 -2.09 -22.64
CA ALA A 11 36.71 -2.79 -21.58
C ALA A 11 36.42 -1.89 -20.36
N ALA A 12 37.33 -0.97 -20.03
CA ALA A 12 37.13 -0.03 -18.93
C ALA A 12 36.06 1.03 -19.22
N MET A 13 35.94 1.51 -20.47
CA MET A 13 34.91 2.50 -20.82
C MET A 13 33.49 1.92 -20.87
N VAL A 14 33.32 0.65 -21.26
CA VAL A 14 32.00 -0.01 -21.21
C VAL A 14 31.53 -0.19 -19.76
N PHE A 15 32.45 -0.51 -18.83
CA PHE A 15 32.11 -0.73 -17.43
C PHE A 15 31.70 0.57 -16.70
N VAL A 16 32.35 1.70 -17.02
CA VAL A 16 32.00 3.02 -16.47
C VAL A 16 30.67 3.53 -17.05
N ALA A 17 30.38 3.25 -18.32
CA ALA A 17 29.10 3.62 -18.93
C ALA A 17 27.91 2.80 -18.38
N THR A 18 28.10 1.52 -18.04
CA THR A 18 27.05 0.69 -17.42
C THR A 18 26.83 1.02 -15.94
N LEU A 19 27.88 1.36 -15.18
CA LEU A 19 27.71 1.80 -13.78
C LEU A 19 27.10 3.20 -13.65
N SER A 20 27.31 4.07 -14.65
CA SER A 20 26.70 5.40 -14.66
C SER A 20 25.21 5.36 -15.06
N SER A 21 24.79 4.41 -15.90
CA SER A 21 23.40 4.30 -16.34
C SER A 21 22.48 3.62 -15.32
N VAL A 22 23.01 2.76 -14.44
CA VAL A 22 22.23 2.19 -13.32
C VAL A 22 21.99 3.22 -12.20
N GLY A 23 22.87 4.21 -12.03
CA GLY A 23 22.71 5.25 -11.01
C GLY A 23 21.81 6.43 -11.39
N ILE A 24 21.68 6.74 -12.69
CA ILE A 24 20.95 7.94 -13.17
C ILE A 24 19.44 7.69 -13.35
N ALA A 25 18.99 6.45 -13.48
CA ALA A 25 17.56 6.13 -13.55
C ALA A 25 16.83 6.34 -12.21
N SER A 26 17.54 6.36 -11.08
CA SER A 26 16.97 6.47 -9.73
C SER A 26 16.82 7.91 -9.21
N THR A 27 17.46 8.91 -9.83
CA THR A 27 17.44 10.30 -9.34
C THR A 27 16.43 11.21 -10.03
N LEU A 28 15.96 10.87 -11.23
CA LEU A 28 15.06 11.73 -12.02
C LEU A 28 13.56 11.65 -11.64
N LEU A 29 13.19 10.80 -10.67
CA LEU A 29 11.82 10.67 -10.16
C LEU A 29 11.72 10.69 -8.64
N GLN A 30 12.72 11.26 -7.94
CA GLN A 30 12.55 11.57 -6.51
C GLN A 30 11.62 12.78 -6.38
N ARG A 31 10.32 12.52 -6.39
CA ARG A 31 9.33 13.46 -5.87
C ARG A 31 9.78 13.90 -4.48
N ASN A 32 9.73 15.20 -4.20
CA ASN A 32 10.14 15.81 -2.93
C ASN A 32 9.09 15.56 -1.83
N ASP A 33 8.68 14.31 -1.65
CA ASP A 33 7.72 13.92 -0.63
C ASP A 33 8.23 14.16 0.79
N PRO A 34 7.30 14.26 1.76
CA PRO A 34 7.62 14.13 3.16
C PRO A 34 8.49 12.89 3.42
N ARG A 35 9.66 13.16 4.00
CA ARG A 35 10.65 12.13 4.35
C ARG A 35 10.29 11.54 5.70
N PHE A 36 10.01 10.25 5.69
CA PHE A 36 9.89 9.43 6.89
C PHE A 36 11.00 8.38 6.89
N PRO A 37 11.48 7.93 8.05
CA PRO A 37 12.39 6.78 8.10
C PRO A 37 11.72 5.53 7.52
N SER A 38 12.51 4.68 6.88
CA SER A 38 12.04 3.41 6.31
C SER A 38 12.07 2.30 7.36
N LEU A 39 10.98 1.56 7.51
CA LEU A 39 10.95 0.31 8.29
C LEU A 39 11.68 -0.83 7.59
N VAL A 40 11.83 -0.79 6.27
CA VAL A 40 12.67 -1.77 5.54
C VAL A 40 14.15 -1.55 5.85
N ALA A 41 14.59 -0.28 5.88
CA ALA A 41 15.99 0.04 6.17
C ALA A 41 16.34 -0.07 7.66
N SER A 42 15.40 0.21 8.55
CA SER A 42 15.55 0.10 10.00
C SER A 42 14.32 -0.57 10.61
N PRO A 43 14.26 -1.93 10.58
CA PRO A 43 13.13 -2.66 11.12
C PRO A 43 12.91 -2.41 12.62
N ASP A 44 11.64 -2.45 13.03
CA ASP A 44 11.23 -2.31 14.42
C ASP A 44 10.50 -3.59 14.89
N PRO A 45 11.17 -4.45 15.67
CA PRO A 45 10.57 -5.71 16.11
C PRO A 45 9.45 -5.54 17.15
N THR A 46 9.22 -4.32 17.66
CA THR A 46 8.11 -4.06 18.58
C THR A 46 6.76 -3.92 17.86
N LEU A 47 6.79 -3.66 16.56
CA LEU A 47 5.61 -3.66 15.70
C LEU A 47 5.31 -5.08 15.23
N VAL A 48 4.24 -5.66 15.76
CA VAL A 48 3.85 -7.05 15.50
C VAL A 48 2.69 -7.09 14.51
N GLY A 49 2.84 -7.94 13.49
CA GLY A 49 1.80 -8.20 12.51
C GLY A 49 2.38 -8.36 11.11
N THR A 50 1.51 -8.67 10.17
CA THR A 50 1.85 -8.81 8.75
C THR A 50 0.97 -7.89 7.92
N VAL A 51 1.59 -7.25 6.94
CA VAL A 51 0.93 -6.45 5.92
C VAL A 51 1.01 -7.21 4.60
N ALA A 52 -0.16 -7.44 4.00
CA ALA A 52 -0.26 -7.84 2.61
C ALA A 52 -0.48 -6.59 1.76
N ASN A 53 0.30 -6.39 0.70
CA ASN A 53 0.15 -5.24 -0.20
C ASN A 53 0.28 -5.66 -1.66
N VAL A 54 -0.38 -4.92 -2.54
CA VAL A 54 -0.18 -5.07 -3.99
C VAL A 54 1.04 -4.25 -4.40
N ASP A 55 1.97 -4.88 -5.12
CA ASP A 55 2.95 -4.19 -5.92
C ASP A 55 2.34 -3.79 -7.25
N GLU A 56 2.08 -2.51 -7.42
CA GLU A 56 1.45 -2.00 -8.62
C GLU A 56 2.33 -2.09 -9.86
N ALA A 57 3.66 -2.20 -9.71
CA ALA A 57 4.54 -2.36 -10.86
C ALA A 57 4.45 -3.77 -11.46
N SER A 58 4.33 -4.79 -10.61
CA SER A 58 4.26 -6.19 -11.02
C SER A 58 2.83 -6.76 -11.04
N GLY A 59 1.91 -6.11 -10.36
CA GLY A 59 0.57 -6.62 -10.07
C GLY A 59 0.54 -7.75 -9.03
N CYS A 60 1.67 -8.04 -8.38
CA CYS A 60 1.76 -9.14 -7.43
C CYS A 60 1.40 -8.71 -6.02
N VAL A 61 0.82 -9.62 -5.25
CA VAL A 61 0.60 -9.46 -3.82
C VAL A 61 1.84 -9.93 -3.08
N HIS A 62 2.30 -9.11 -2.15
CA HIS A 62 3.43 -9.40 -1.30
C HIS A 62 3.05 -9.33 0.17
N LEU A 63 3.84 -10.01 0.99
CA LEU A 63 3.82 -9.94 2.44
C LEU A 63 5.07 -9.24 2.96
N ILE A 64 4.89 -8.41 3.97
CA ILE A 64 5.96 -7.78 4.73
C ILE A 64 5.53 -7.72 6.21
N SER A 65 6.47 -7.89 7.13
CA SER A 65 6.20 -7.64 8.55
C SER A 65 5.79 -6.18 8.75
N LEU A 66 4.84 -5.92 9.65
CA LEU A 66 4.44 -4.55 10.01
C LEU A 66 5.62 -3.73 10.54
N GLY A 67 6.56 -4.38 11.24
CA GLY A 67 7.81 -3.79 11.68
C GLY A 67 8.86 -3.59 10.58
N GLY A 68 8.55 -3.95 9.34
CA GLY A 68 9.47 -3.93 8.21
C GLY A 68 10.37 -5.16 8.12
N GLY A 69 11.24 -5.16 7.11
CA GLY A 69 12.11 -6.29 6.79
C GLY A 69 11.98 -6.69 5.31
N PRO A 70 12.47 -7.87 4.94
CA PRO A 70 12.36 -8.35 3.56
C PRO A 70 10.90 -8.61 3.20
N GLN A 71 10.53 -8.16 2.00
CA GLN A 71 9.24 -8.44 1.39
C GLN A 71 9.29 -9.78 0.66
N ARG A 72 8.22 -10.56 0.76
CA ARG A 72 8.06 -11.85 0.08
C ARG A 72 6.87 -11.79 -0.86
N GLU A 73 7.05 -12.18 -2.10
CA GLU A 73 5.93 -12.40 -3.02
C GLU A 73 5.06 -13.56 -2.52
N LEU A 74 3.76 -13.33 -2.46
CA LEU A 74 2.78 -14.32 -2.04
C LEU A 74 2.00 -14.87 -3.24
N TYR A 75 1.53 -13.97 -4.10
CA TYR A 75 0.63 -14.35 -5.18
C TYR A 75 0.70 -13.36 -6.33
N CYS A 76 1.08 -13.85 -7.51
CA CYS A 76 0.96 -13.11 -8.76
C CYS A 76 -0.22 -13.66 -9.56
N PRO A 77 -1.28 -12.87 -9.79
CA PRO A 77 -2.36 -13.25 -10.67
C PRO A 77 -1.82 -13.52 -12.09
N PRO A 78 -2.29 -14.57 -12.78
CA PRO A 78 -1.92 -14.79 -14.18
C PRO A 78 -2.44 -13.62 -15.04
N GLU A 79 -1.72 -13.22 -16.09
CA GLU A 79 -2.09 -12.10 -16.97
C GLU A 79 -3.56 -12.17 -17.47
N ALA A 80 -4.03 -13.39 -17.76
CA ALA A 80 -5.41 -13.66 -18.19
C ALA A 80 -6.50 -13.34 -17.13
N SER A 81 -6.13 -13.06 -15.88
CA SER A 81 -7.06 -12.71 -14.80
C SER A 81 -7.57 -11.27 -14.87
N GLY A 82 -7.08 -10.47 -15.84
CA GLY A 82 -7.51 -9.09 -16.04
C GLY A 82 -7.02 -8.14 -14.95
N PHE A 83 -5.88 -8.47 -14.33
CA PHE A 83 -5.21 -7.64 -13.34
C PHE A 83 -4.49 -6.46 -14.01
N ASP A 84 -5.23 -5.68 -14.79
CA ASP A 84 -4.73 -4.41 -15.29
C ASP A 84 -5.28 -3.29 -14.41
N VAL A 85 -4.53 -2.96 -13.36
CA VAL A 85 -4.83 -1.85 -12.44
C VAL A 85 -4.82 -0.47 -13.14
N THR A 86 -4.36 -0.40 -14.39
CA THR A 86 -4.30 0.84 -15.17
C THR A 86 -5.57 1.14 -15.96
N GLU A 87 -6.49 0.17 -16.13
CA GLU A 87 -7.73 0.34 -16.90
C GLU A 87 -8.98 0.70 -16.07
N ALA A 88 -8.83 0.98 -14.77
CA ALA A 88 -9.91 1.21 -13.81
C ALA A 88 -10.85 2.40 -14.11
N GLU A 89 -10.61 3.18 -15.17
CA GLU A 89 -11.31 4.42 -15.50
C GLU A 89 -12.62 4.23 -16.32
N ARG A 90 -13.08 3.00 -16.59
CA ARG A 90 -14.32 2.74 -17.35
C ARG A 90 -15.27 1.79 -16.63
N PHE A 91 -16.58 2.06 -16.72
CA PHE A 91 -17.63 1.13 -16.26
C PHE A 91 -17.43 -0.28 -16.82
N GLY A 92 -17.71 -1.29 -16.00
CA GLY A 92 -17.53 -2.70 -16.35
C GLY A 92 -16.07 -3.19 -16.35
N LYS A 93 -15.08 -2.32 -16.08
CA LYS A 93 -13.67 -2.74 -15.98
C LYS A 93 -13.31 -3.25 -14.58
N PRO A 94 -12.31 -4.15 -14.49
CA PRO A 94 -11.77 -4.58 -13.21
C PRO A 94 -11.19 -3.40 -12.41
N VAL A 95 -11.44 -3.41 -11.10
CA VAL A 95 -10.88 -2.47 -10.13
C VAL A 95 -10.37 -3.28 -8.94
N GLY A 96 -9.22 -2.91 -8.39
CA GLY A 96 -8.64 -3.58 -7.23
C GLY A 96 -7.25 -4.17 -7.51
N PRO A 97 -6.84 -5.21 -6.76
CA PRO A 97 -7.65 -6.03 -5.86
C PRO A 97 -7.86 -5.33 -4.52
N GLN A 98 -8.99 -5.63 -3.89
CA GLN A 98 -9.15 -5.47 -2.46
C GLN A 98 -8.48 -6.65 -1.76
N LEU A 99 -7.63 -6.37 -0.78
CA LEU A 99 -6.99 -7.37 0.06
C LEU A 99 -7.63 -7.40 1.44
N LEU A 100 -7.92 -8.59 1.98
CA LEU A 100 -8.48 -8.78 3.32
C LEU A 100 -7.95 -10.04 4.00
N TRP A 101 -7.78 -10.01 5.32
CA TRP A 101 -7.48 -11.21 6.08
C TRP A 101 -8.77 -11.91 6.49
N ALA A 102 -8.97 -13.13 6.02
CA ALA A 102 -10.07 -13.98 6.45
C ALA A 102 -9.90 -14.40 7.92
N ALA A 103 -11.00 -14.76 8.57
CA ALA A 103 -11.00 -15.21 9.97
C ALA A 103 -10.15 -16.48 10.20
N ASP A 104 -9.92 -17.28 9.16
CA ASP A 104 -9.07 -18.48 9.22
C ASP A 104 -7.58 -18.21 8.96
N GLY A 105 -7.19 -16.94 8.81
CA GLY A 105 -5.81 -16.51 8.61
C GLY A 105 -5.34 -16.53 7.15
N ARG A 106 -6.20 -16.91 6.19
CA ARG A 106 -5.88 -16.78 4.77
C ARG A 106 -6.08 -15.35 4.28
N LEU A 107 -5.38 -14.98 3.22
CA LEU A 107 -5.57 -13.70 2.55
C LEU A 107 -6.64 -13.84 1.46
N GLU A 108 -7.72 -13.09 1.59
CA GLU A 108 -8.68 -12.88 0.52
C GLU A 108 -8.14 -11.84 -0.47
N VAL A 109 -8.10 -12.22 -1.74
CA VAL A 109 -7.75 -11.35 -2.86
C VAL A 109 -8.98 -11.23 -3.75
N THR A 110 -9.58 -10.05 -3.78
CA THR A 110 -10.85 -9.80 -4.46
C THR A 110 -10.67 -8.79 -5.57
N MET A 111 -10.89 -9.20 -6.81
CA MET A 111 -11.05 -8.24 -7.91
C MET A 111 -12.49 -7.80 -8.01
N LEU A 112 -12.66 -6.49 -8.09
CA LEU A 112 -13.93 -5.82 -8.21
C LEU A 112 -14.16 -5.42 -9.66
N ARG A 113 -15.38 -5.00 -9.97
CA ARG A 113 -15.72 -4.28 -11.20
C ARG A 113 -16.64 -3.12 -10.84
N MET A 114 -16.52 -2.00 -11.55
CA MET A 114 -17.47 -0.90 -11.39
C MET A 114 -18.82 -1.29 -12.02
N ASP A 115 -19.89 -1.29 -11.23
CA ASP A 115 -21.27 -1.54 -11.68
C ASP A 115 -21.77 -0.36 -12.54
N GLU A 116 -22.64 -0.64 -13.51
CA GLU A 116 -23.22 0.35 -14.43
C GLU A 116 -24.39 1.14 -13.79
N ARG A 117 -24.85 0.73 -12.60
CA ARG A 117 -25.91 1.41 -11.84
C ARG A 117 -25.40 2.74 -11.24
N SER A 118 -26.30 3.70 -11.05
CA SER A 118 -25.95 5.05 -10.57
C SER A 118 -25.23 5.04 -9.21
N GLY A 119 -24.01 5.61 -9.17
CA GLY A 119 -23.11 5.67 -8.00
C GLY A 119 -22.05 4.56 -8.02
N PRO A 120 -20.90 4.71 -7.33
CA PRO A 120 -19.87 3.67 -7.36
C PRO A 120 -20.29 2.47 -6.50
N ALA A 121 -21.04 1.53 -7.09
CA ALA A 121 -21.21 0.19 -6.54
C ALA A 121 -20.16 -0.73 -7.17
N PHE A 122 -19.25 -1.27 -6.36
CA PHE A 122 -18.21 -2.19 -6.84
C PHE A 122 -18.66 -3.62 -6.60
N ALA A 123 -19.00 -4.33 -7.67
CA ALA A 123 -19.41 -5.73 -7.62
C ALA A 123 -18.20 -6.65 -7.71
N VAL A 124 -18.24 -7.79 -7.02
CA VAL A 124 -17.15 -8.77 -7.10
C VAL A 124 -17.10 -9.39 -8.51
N SER A 125 -15.91 -9.37 -9.12
CA SER A 125 -15.61 -10.08 -10.37
C SER A 125 -15.17 -11.50 -10.05
N TRP A 126 -14.08 -11.62 -9.29
CA TRP A 126 -13.57 -12.88 -8.76
C TRP A 126 -12.98 -12.68 -7.38
N GLN A 127 -12.91 -13.76 -6.61
CA GLN A 127 -12.35 -13.79 -5.27
C GLN A 127 -11.54 -15.08 -5.09
N ARG A 128 -10.39 -14.95 -4.43
CA ARG A 128 -9.47 -16.04 -4.13
C ARG A 128 -9.06 -15.99 -2.67
N LEU A 129 -8.84 -17.16 -2.07
CA LEU A 129 -8.21 -17.31 -0.77
C LEU A 129 -6.80 -17.81 -0.97
N VAL A 130 -5.82 -17.12 -0.41
CA VAL A 130 -4.40 -17.46 -0.52
C VAL A 130 -3.87 -17.80 0.87
N ASP A 131 -3.31 -19.00 1.01
CA ASP A 131 -2.63 -19.40 2.24
C ASP A 131 -1.30 -18.63 2.34
N PRO A 132 -1.09 -17.79 3.37
CA PRO A 132 0.13 -17.02 3.51
C PRO A 132 1.38 -17.89 3.71
N ALA A 133 1.25 -19.07 4.34
CA ALA A 133 2.38 -19.95 4.64
C ALA A 133 2.85 -20.71 3.40
N THR A 134 1.91 -21.19 2.57
CA THR A 134 2.22 -22.07 1.44
C THR A 134 2.14 -21.39 0.07
N GLY A 135 1.44 -20.25 -0.02
CA GLY A 135 1.07 -19.62 -1.29
C GLY A 135 -0.02 -20.40 -2.04
N ALA A 136 -0.63 -21.42 -1.44
CA ALA A 136 -1.71 -22.18 -2.06
C ALA A 136 -2.93 -21.29 -2.30
N VAL A 137 -3.52 -21.39 -3.49
CA VAL A 137 -4.64 -20.56 -3.93
C VAL A 137 -5.91 -21.41 -4.07
N GLU A 138 -6.99 -20.97 -3.45
CA GLU A 138 -8.35 -21.50 -3.62
C GLU A 138 -9.22 -20.46 -4.33
N ASP A 139 -9.84 -20.82 -5.45
CA ASP A 139 -10.87 -20.00 -6.08
C ASP A 139 -12.16 -20.06 -5.24
N VAL A 140 -12.70 -18.89 -4.86
CA VAL A 140 -14.00 -18.82 -4.18
C VAL A 140 -15.10 -18.98 -5.24
N PRO A 141 -16.00 -19.97 -5.11
CA PRO A 141 -17.06 -20.18 -6.08
C PRO A 141 -18.11 -19.06 -5.98
N PRO A 142 -18.81 -18.70 -7.08
CA PRO A 142 -19.68 -17.53 -7.14
C PRO A 142 -20.71 -17.41 -6.01
N GLU A 143 -21.28 -18.52 -5.57
CA GLU A 143 -22.27 -18.59 -4.49
C GLU A 143 -21.72 -18.29 -3.09
N ARG A 144 -20.39 -18.36 -2.90
CA ARG A 144 -19.71 -18.01 -1.64
C ARG A 144 -19.08 -16.62 -1.67
N ARG A 145 -19.10 -15.91 -2.81
CA ARG A 145 -18.49 -14.58 -2.93
C ARG A 145 -19.36 -13.54 -2.25
N ALA A 146 -18.72 -12.54 -1.65
CA ALA A 146 -19.42 -11.31 -1.31
C ALA A 146 -20.03 -10.70 -2.58
N ALA A 147 -21.21 -10.10 -2.48
CA ALA A 147 -21.82 -9.42 -3.62
C ALA A 147 -21.08 -8.11 -3.97
N TYR A 148 -20.52 -7.45 -2.95
CA TYR A 148 -19.88 -6.14 -3.01
C TYR A 148 -18.59 -6.12 -2.20
N ALA A 149 -17.76 -5.11 -2.47
CA ALA A 149 -16.54 -4.86 -1.69
C ALA A 149 -16.85 -4.61 -0.21
N ASP A 150 -15.95 -5.06 0.67
CA ASP A 150 -16.06 -4.80 2.10
C ASP A 150 -15.37 -3.47 2.47
N LEU A 151 -16.17 -2.45 2.79
CA LEU A 151 -15.68 -1.13 3.18
C LEU A 151 -15.37 -1.03 4.68
N GLY A 152 -15.74 -2.04 5.49
CA GLY A 152 -15.59 -2.05 6.95
C GLY A 152 -14.19 -2.39 7.46
N THR A 153 -13.20 -2.41 6.58
CA THR A 153 -11.90 -3.06 6.78
C THR A 153 -10.83 -2.11 7.30
N ARG A 154 -11.25 -0.86 7.55
CA ARG A 154 -10.43 0.29 7.94
C ARG A 154 -11.04 0.98 9.16
N PRO A 155 -10.90 0.40 10.36
CA PRO A 155 -11.54 0.92 11.55
C PRO A 155 -11.01 2.31 11.91
N LEU A 156 -11.91 3.30 11.96
CA LEU A 156 -11.59 4.65 12.43
C LEU A 156 -11.62 4.77 13.96
N VAL A 157 -12.12 3.76 14.67
CA VAL A 157 -12.22 3.74 16.13
C VAL A 157 -11.59 2.45 16.64
N ASN A 158 -10.69 2.54 17.63
CA ASN A 158 -10.11 1.37 18.29
C ASN A 158 -10.93 0.95 19.52
N ASP A 159 -10.53 -0.15 20.17
CA ASP A 159 -11.20 -0.68 21.37
C ASP A 159 -11.17 0.27 22.57
N ALA A 160 -10.21 1.20 22.62
CA ALA A 160 -10.12 2.24 23.65
C ALA A 160 -11.11 3.39 23.42
N GLY A 161 -11.81 3.41 22.27
CA GLY A 161 -12.71 4.49 21.86
C GLY A 161 -12.00 5.67 21.20
N ASP A 162 -10.70 5.58 20.92
CA ASP A 162 -9.96 6.62 20.22
C ASP A 162 -10.38 6.65 18.75
N ARG A 163 -10.80 7.83 18.29
CA ARG A 163 -11.26 8.06 16.91
C ARG A 163 -10.20 8.76 16.07
N LEU A 164 -9.97 8.24 14.87
CA LEU A 164 -9.17 8.88 13.84
C LEU A 164 -10.03 9.80 12.95
N SER A 165 -9.44 10.90 12.53
CA SER A 165 -9.90 11.71 11.40
C SER A 165 -8.68 12.23 10.65
N PHE A 166 -8.81 12.50 9.36
CA PHE A 166 -7.73 13.04 8.56
C PHE A 166 -8.24 14.11 7.61
N ARG A 167 -7.34 14.94 7.10
CA ARG A 167 -7.63 15.94 6.07
C ARG A 167 -6.49 16.06 5.10
N SER A 168 -6.82 16.38 3.85
CA SER A 168 -5.88 16.79 2.82
C SER A 168 -6.32 18.16 2.31
N ASP A 169 -5.42 19.14 2.36
CA ASP A 169 -5.61 20.45 1.77
C ASP A 169 -5.05 20.40 0.35
N GLU A 170 -5.95 20.51 -0.65
CA GLU A 170 -5.55 20.39 -2.05
C GLU A 170 -4.79 21.61 -2.57
N GLU A 171 -4.97 22.79 -1.98
CA GLU A 171 -4.29 24.01 -2.38
C GLU A 171 -2.85 24.01 -1.90
N THR A 172 -2.65 23.67 -0.63
CA THR A 172 -1.32 23.67 -0.05
C THR A 172 -0.60 22.34 -0.26
N GLY A 173 -1.31 21.22 -0.38
CA GLY A 173 -0.75 19.86 -0.31
C GLY A 173 -0.45 19.43 1.13
N LYS A 174 -1.01 20.12 2.14
CA LYS A 174 -0.86 19.76 3.54
C LYS A 174 -1.78 18.61 3.90
N VAL A 175 -1.27 17.61 4.62
CA VAL A 175 -2.07 16.51 5.15
C VAL A 175 -1.89 16.37 6.65
N GLU A 176 -2.96 16.04 7.35
CA GLU A 176 -2.93 15.80 8.79
C GLU A 176 -3.82 14.64 9.18
N VAL A 177 -3.35 13.83 10.13
CA VAL A 177 -4.15 12.80 10.83
C VAL A 177 -4.24 13.17 12.29
N PHE A 178 -5.43 13.05 12.84
CA PHE A 178 -5.76 13.38 14.20
C PHE A 178 -6.34 12.17 14.91
N ARG A 179 -5.90 11.97 16.15
CA ARG A 179 -6.55 11.10 17.12
C ARG A 179 -7.36 11.95 18.09
N THR A 180 -8.62 11.62 18.29
CA THR A 180 -9.46 12.14 19.37
C THR A 180 -9.66 11.02 20.38
N ASP A 181 -9.17 11.19 21.60
CA ASP A 181 -9.33 10.17 22.64
C ASP A 181 -10.78 10.13 23.18
N ALA A 182 -11.10 9.11 23.99
CA ALA A 182 -12.43 8.93 24.57
C ALA A 182 -12.91 10.13 25.43
N SER A 183 -12.00 10.99 25.90
CA SER A 183 -12.34 12.22 26.63
C SER A 183 -12.66 13.41 25.70
N GLY A 184 -12.51 13.22 24.39
CA GLY A 184 -12.69 14.25 23.37
C GLY A 184 -11.43 15.08 23.09
N ARG A 185 -10.29 14.77 23.71
CA ARG A 185 -9.04 15.51 23.46
C ARG A 185 -8.43 15.08 22.14
N ARG A 186 -8.22 16.05 21.26
CA ARG A 186 -7.63 15.87 19.94
C ARG A 186 -6.11 16.09 19.95
N THR A 187 -5.37 15.17 19.35
CA THR A 187 -3.92 15.23 19.13
C THR A 187 -3.60 14.96 17.67
N THR A 188 -2.72 15.76 17.06
CA THR A 188 -2.18 15.48 15.73
C THR A 188 -1.16 14.35 15.83
N VAL A 189 -1.36 13.28 15.06
CA VAL A 189 -0.46 12.10 15.04
C VAL A 189 0.39 12.02 13.76
N LEU A 190 -0.04 12.73 12.72
CA LEU A 190 0.73 12.96 11.49
C LEU A 190 0.43 14.38 11.01
N SER A 191 1.48 15.11 10.64
CA SER A 191 1.38 16.37 9.91
C SER A 191 2.51 16.41 8.90
N ALA A 192 2.16 16.56 7.63
CA ALA A 192 3.11 16.53 6.55
C ALA A 192 2.66 17.48 5.43
N GLN A 193 3.62 17.90 4.63
CA GLN A 193 3.43 18.90 3.59
C GLN A 193 4.05 18.36 2.31
N GLY A 194 3.21 18.17 1.29
CA GLY A 194 3.67 17.83 -0.03
C GLY A 194 4.58 18.93 -0.61
N PRO A 195 5.35 18.61 -1.65
CA PRO A 195 6.29 19.55 -2.27
C PRO A 195 5.66 20.74 -3.00
N GLY A 196 4.34 20.74 -3.20
CA GLY A 196 3.60 21.85 -3.83
C GLY A 196 3.67 21.87 -5.36
N ASP A 197 4.43 20.98 -6.00
CA ASP A 197 4.48 20.78 -7.45
C ASP A 197 3.48 19.71 -7.94
N TYR A 198 2.84 18.99 -7.02
CA TYR A 198 1.71 18.10 -7.26
C TYR A 198 0.84 17.95 -6.01
N LEU A 199 -0.38 17.43 -6.19
CA LEU A 199 -1.30 17.15 -5.09
C LEU A 199 -0.77 15.99 -4.23
N TYR A 200 -0.43 16.30 -2.98
CA TYR A 200 -0.15 15.31 -1.94
C TYR A 200 -1.39 15.15 -1.06
N ARG A 201 -1.91 13.92 -0.94
CA ARG A 201 -3.12 13.63 -0.17
C ARG A 201 -3.01 12.30 0.58
N ILE A 202 -3.71 12.22 1.70
CA ILE A 202 -4.00 10.96 2.38
C ILE A 202 -5.25 10.36 1.75
N VAL A 203 -5.16 9.09 1.41
CA VAL A 203 -6.23 8.27 0.85
C VAL A 203 -7.04 7.63 1.97
N ALA A 204 -6.36 7.12 2.99
CA ALA A 204 -7.01 6.54 4.16
C ALA A 204 -6.11 6.63 5.39
N ALA A 205 -6.74 6.66 6.57
CA ALA A 205 -6.08 6.43 7.84
C ALA A 205 -6.97 5.55 8.73
N PHE A 206 -6.42 4.50 9.32
CA PHE A 206 -7.18 3.56 10.14
C PHE A 206 -6.31 2.87 11.20
N TRP A 207 -6.95 2.31 12.21
CA TRP A 207 -6.28 1.52 13.24
C TRP A 207 -5.87 0.15 12.70
N ALA A 208 -4.66 -0.29 13.02
CA ALA A 208 -4.29 -1.68 12.88
C ALA A 208 -5.08 -2.56 13.87
N PRO A 209 -5.13 -3.89 13.66
CA PRO A 209 -5.88 -4.81 14.53
C PRO A 209 -5.40 -4.84 15.98
N ASP A 210 -4.19 -4.34 16.26
CA ASP A 210 -3.68 -4.20 17.63
C ASP A 210 -4.33 -3.04 18.42
N GLY A 211 -5.10 -2.17 17.74
CA GLY A 211 -5.72 -0.98 18.31
C GLY A 211 -4.74 0.11 18.76
N ARG A 212 -3.44 -0.06 18.48
CA ARG A 212 -2.35 0.79 18.98
C ARG A 212 -1.58 1.46 17.86
N THR A 213 -1.53 0.86 16.69
CA THR A 213 -0.81 1.36 15.52
C THR A 213 -1.80 1.97 14.54
N VAL A 214 -1.46 3.11 13.94
CA VAL A 214 -2.26 3.74 12.89
C VAL A 214 -1.56 3.49 11.55
N LEU A 215 -2.31 3.00 10.56
CA LEU A 215 -1.86 2.89 9.19
C LEU A 215 -2.42 4.05 8.37
N VAL A 216 -1.58 4.66 7.55
CA VAL A 216 -1.96 5.74 6.65
C VAL A 216 -1.55 5.37 5.24
N ASP A 217 -2.49 5.50 4.31
CA ASP A 217 -2.26 5.38 2.89
C ASP A 217 -2.07 6.77 2.29
N ASP A 218 -0.84 7.11 1.88
CA ASP A 218 -0.55 8.32 1.10
C ASP A 218 -0.06 8.00 -0.32
N GLY A 219 -0.41 6.80 -0.81
CA GLY A 219 0.29 6.13 -1.89
C GLY A 219 1.55 5.40 -1.42
N ARG A 220 1.90 5.47 -0.13
CA ARG A 220 2.76 4.53 0.59
C ARG A 220 1.97 4.01 1.77
N ILE A 221 2.43 2.90 2.35
CA ILE A 221 1.95 2.46 3.65
C ILE A 221 2.80 3.14 4.72
N LEU A 222 2.24 4.13 5.41
CA LEU A 222 2.85 4.73 6.60
C LEU A 222 2.38 4.01 7.85
N VAL A 223 3.30 3.78 8.77
CA VAL A 223 3.07 3.21 10.09
C VAL A 223 3.31 4.31 11.12
N VAL A 224 2.26 4.65 11.86
CA VAL A 224 2.24 5.73 12.84
C VAL A 224 1.99 5.13 14.23
N THR A 225 2.92 5.37 15.16
CA THR A 225 2.75 5.03 16.57
C THR A 225 2.30 6.30 17.32
N PRO A 226 1.03 6.41 17.76
CA PRO A 226 0.44 7.65 18.24
C PRO A 226 0.72 7.89 19.74
N GLU A 227 1.98 7.80 20.16
CA GLU A 227 2.37 8.10 21.55
C GLU A 227 2.32 9.60 21.85
N ARG A 228 2.85 10.03 23.00
CA ARG A 228 2.97 11.46 23.34
C ARG A 228 3.76 12.22 22.26
N GLU A 229 4.78 11.58 21.72
CA GLU A 229 5.54 12.02 20.56
C GLU A 229 5.30 11.01 19.43
N PRO A 230 4.44 11.34 18.46
CA PRO A 230 4.12 10.41 17.38
C PRO A 230 5.35 10.07 16.54
N THR A 231 5.56 8.78 16.29
CA THR A 231 6.59 8.31 15.35
C THR A 231 5.92 7.91 14.04
N VAL A 232 6.42 8.44 12.92
CA VAL A 232 5.92 8.12 11.58
C VAL A 232 7.04 7.51 10.76
N ARG A 233 6.79 6.34 10.19
CA ARG A 233 7.73 5.61 9.33
C ARG A 233 7.00 5.07 8.12
N PHE A 234 7.69 4.84 7.00
CA PHE A 234 7.08 4.20 5.84
C PHE A 234 7.52 2.74 5.73
N LEU A 235 6.59 1.89 5.28
CA LEU A 235 6.80 0.45 5.10
C LEU A 235 7.08 0.10 3.63
N THR A 236 6.36 0.73 2.69
CA THR A 236 6.50 0.48 1.25
C THR A 236 6.72 1.79 0.48
N THR A 237 7.32 1.70 -0.72
CA THR A 237 7.59 2.87 -1.60
C THR A 237 6.76 2.87 -2.88
N GLN A 238 5.96 1.83 -3.11
CA GLN A 238 5.23 1.62 -4.37
C GLN A 238 4.12 2.65 -4.52
N ARG A 239 4.17 3.42 -5.62
CA ARG A 239 3.26 4.54 -5.89
C ARG A 239 2.73 4.46 -7.32
N ARG A 240 1.44 4.22 -7.50
CA ARG A 240 0.61 4.92 -8.48
C ARG A 240 -0.73 5.26 -7.87
N PHE A 241 -1.20 6.43 -8.25
CA PHE A 241 -2.50 6.91 -7.86
C PHE A 241 -3.51 6.50 -8.92
N SER A 242 -4.46 5.65 -8.55
CA SER A 242 -5.67 5.43 -9.35
C SER A 242 -6.84 5.30 -8.38
N GLY A 243 -7.35 6.44 -7.91
CA GLY A 243 -8.43 6.45 -6.92
C GLY A 243 -9.38 7.63 -7.08
N PHE A 244 -10.66 7.30 -7.25
CA PHE A 244 -11.79 8.22 -7.32
C PHE A 244 -12.38 8.43 -5.90
N GLY A 245 -12.09 9.54 -5.22
CA GLY A 245 -12.73 9.92 -3.94
C GLY A 245 -12.33 9.06 -2.72
N GLU A 246 -12.86 9.34 -1.53
CA GLU A 246 -12.46 8.71 -0.25
C GLU A 246 -13.11 7.33 0.03
N ASP A 247 -14.15 6.95 -0.74
CA ASP A 247 -14.95 5.72 -0.54
C ASP A 247 -14.69 4.62 -1.59
N ASP A 248 -13.56 4.66 -2.28
CA ASP A 248 -13.24 3.72 -3.35
C ASP A 248 -12.61 2.43 -2.77
N PRO A 249 -13.28 1.26 -2.85
CA PRO A 249 -12.72 -0.02 -2.41
C PRO A 249 -11.49 -0.45 -3.21
N GLY A 250 -11.25 0.11 -4.40
CA GLY A 250 -9.97 0.01 -5.13
C GLY A 250 -8.79 0.64 -4.39
N GLN A 251 -9.06 1.35 -3.28
CA GLN A 251 -8.03 1.90 -2.39
C GLN A 251 -7.62 0.93 -1.29
N ALA A 252 -8.37 -0.16 -1.03
CA ALA A 252 -8.00 -1.23 -0.08
C ALA A 252 -6.87 -2.14 -0.61
N ARG A 253 -5.79 -1.53 -1.09
CA ARG A 253 -4.63 -2.18 -1.74
C ARG A 253 -3.70 -2.90 -0.77
N PHE A 254 -3.96 -2.76 0.52
CA PHE A 254 -3.26 -3.49 1.55
C PHE A 254 -4.19 -3.89 2.69
N ALA A 255 -3.83 -4.99 3.34
CA ALA A 255 -4.51 -5.56 4.49
C ALA A 255 -3.49 -5.80 5.60
N VAL A 256 -3.90 -5.64 6.85
CA VAL A 256 -3.05 -5.86 8.02
C VAL A 256 -3.70 -6.89 8.94
N THR A 257 -2.87 -7.78 9.49
CA THR A 257 -3.25 -8.73 10.53
C THR A 257 -2.29 -8.62 11.70
N SER A 258 -2.76 -8.92 12.91
CA SER A 258 -1.91 -9.02 14.11
C SER A 258 -1.08 -10.31 14.16
N VAL A 259 -1.37 -11.28 13.28
CA VAL A 259 -0.67 -12.56 13.21
C VAL A 259 0.59 -12.43 12.34
N PRO A 260 1.78 -12.79 12.85
CA PRO A 260 3.00 -12.88 12.02
C PRO A 260 2.93 -14.05 11.04
N HIS A 261 3.38 -13.83 9.80
CA HIS A 261 3.42 -14.82 8.71
C HIS A 261 4.74 -14.78 7.94
#